data_AF-A0A0G0SZW1-F1
#
_entry.id   AF-A0A0G0SZW1-F1
#
_cell.length_a   1.000
_cell.length_b   1.000
_cell.length_c   1.000
_cell.angle_alpha   90.00
_cell.angle_beta   90.00
_cell.angle_gamma   90.00
#
_symmetry.space_group_name_H-M   'P 1'
#
loop_
_entity.id
_entity.type
_entity.pdbx_description
1 polymer ?
#
loop_
_entity_poly.entity_id
_entity_poly.type
_entity_poly.pdbx_seq_one_letter_code
_entity_poly.pdbx_strand_id
1 'polypeptide(L)'
;MRSGQALLTRALTGQALLTTELPRRVFLMSRGKDSNLQPLLYKSIAQPLSYPGIRGLYQIDLIFDIDSKSAAIYHRSIMLDNRIVSRLYNKIGLSANEIAHKYNISVWRVISFMRRNKILRRKPYETQKLQFERKELSFHKKEHLQKNDQKLLLSGLCLYWAEGSKANKAAVDFANCNERMLLIFLKMLREIYVVDESRLRVYIYCFANQNSEELIKYWSLQLKIPPTQFSKPYIRKDFKIEKIGKMPLGLIHIRYYDQKLLRQIISDIDIIATSLLNRSWDGGVVNRI
;
A
#
# COMPACT_ATOMS: atom_id res chain seq x y z
N MET A 1 -42.98 -49.84 8.98
CA MET A 1 -41.99 -50.94 8.87
C MET A 1 -41.14 -50.71 7.63
N ARG A 2 -39.80 -50.72 7.81
CA ARG A 2 -38.73 -51.03 6.83
C ARG A 2 -38.60 -50.10 5.60
N SER A 3 -37.64 -49.16 5.59
CA SER A 3 -36.20 -49.29 5.21
C SER A 3 -35.99 -49.18 3.69
N GLY A 4 -35.03 -48.46 3.13
CA GLY A 4 -33.81 -47.90 3.71
C GLY A 4 -33.05 -47.01 2.72
N GLN A 5 -31.93 -46.52 3.22
CA GLN A 5 -30.94 -45.63 2.60
C GLN A 5 -30.24 -46.24 1.37
N ALA A 6 -29.79 -45.39 0.45
CA ALA A 6 -28.60 -45.65 -0.35
C ALA A 6 -27.86 -44.33 -0.66
N LEU A 7 -26.82 -44.09 0.13
CA LEU A 7 -25.67 -43.24 -0.19
C LEU A 7 -24.85 -43.92 -1.30
N LEU A 8 -24.37 -43.17 -2.28
CA LEU A 8 -23.26 -43.59 -3.14
C LEU A 8 -22.21 -42.49 -3.21
N THR A 9 -21.10 -42.76 -2.52
CA THR A 9 -19.84 -42.01 -2.53
C THR A 9 -18.79 -42.88 -3.23
N ARG A 10 -18.11 -42.36 -4.27
CA ARG A 10 -16.80 -42.79 -4.82
C ARG A 10 -16.39 -41.74 -5.86
N ALA A 11 -15.40 -40.86 -5.72
CA ALA A 11 -13.96 -40.95 -5.43
C ALA A 11 -13.07 -41.32 -6.65
N LEU A 12 -12.38 -40.28 -7.17
CA LEU A 12 -11.02 -40.23 -7.77
C LEU A 12 -10.85 -40.96 -9.13
N THR A 13 -10.12 -40.50 -10.16
CA THR A 13 -8.90 -39.70 -10.37
C THR A 13 -8.83 -39.26 -11.86
N GLY A 14 -8.09 -38.21 -12.23
CA GLY A 14 -7.70 -37.99 -13.64
C GLY A 14 -7.26 -36.57 -14.04
N GLN A 15 -5.95 -36.36 -14.02
CA GLN A 15 -5.09 -35.35 -14.67
C GLN A 15 -5.69 -34.23 -15.54
N ALA A 16 -5.14 -33.02 -15.32
CA ALA A 16 -5.28 -31.84 -16.14
C ALA A 16 -4.69 -32.02 -17.55
N LEU A 17 -5.46 -31.62 -18.57
CA LEU A 17 -4.96 -31.20 -19.87
C LEU A 17 -5.72 -29.93 -20.29
N LEU A 18 -5.04 -28.80 -20.19
CA LEU A 18 -5.41 -27.54 -20.84
C LEU A 18 -5.15 -27.71 -22.34
N THR A 19 -6.21 -27.91 -23.14
CA THR A 19 -6.16 -27.60 -24.57
C THR A 19 -7.42 -26.88 -24.99
N THR A 20 -7.19 -25.85 -25.78
CA THR A 20 -8.08 -24.78 -26.18
C THR A 20 -8.99 -25.21 -27.34
N GLU A 21 -10.22 -25.63 -27.08
CA GLU A 21 -11.25 -25.67 -28.11
C GLU A 21 -12.61 -25.21 -27.57
N LEU A 22 -13.17 -24.19 -28.23
CA LEU A 22 -14.54 -23.69 -28.00
C LEU A 22 -15.55 -24.80 -28.32
N PRO A 23 -16.50 -25.14 -27.43
CA PRO A 23 -17.55 -26.07 -27.78
C PRO A 23 -18.49 -25.45 -28.82
N ARG A 24 -18.55 -26.10 -29.98
CA ARG A 24 -19.51 -25.89 -31.06
C ARG A 24 -20.95 -26.05 -30.53
N ARG A 25 -21.86 -25.29 -31.13
CA ARG A 25 -23.32 -25.23 -30.95
C ARG A 25 -23.95 -26.50 -30.33
N VAL A 26 -24.52 -26.35 -29.14
CA VAL A 26 -25.48 -27.30 -28.58
C VAL A 26 -26.89 -26.86 -29.01
N PHE A 27 -27.54 -27.67 -29.84
CA PHE A 27 -28.97 -27.52 -30.15
C PHE A 27 -29.78 -28.17 -29.02
N LEU A 28 -30.60 -27.39 -28.31
CA LEU A 28 -31.61 -27.91 -27.40
C LEU A 28 -32.99 -27.70 -28.01
N MET A 29 -33.67 -28.80 -28.34
CA MET A 29 -35.09 -28.82 -28.66
C MET A 29 -35.91 -28.87 -27.38
N SER A 30 -36.94 -28.03 -27.28
CA SER A 30 -37.96 -28.09 -26.22
C SER A 30 -39.26 -28.66 -26.80
N ARG A 31 -39.90 -29.58 -26.07
CA ARG A 31 -41.26 -30.06 -26.39
C ARG A 31 -42.28 -29.09 -25.78
N GLY A 32 -42.99 -28.36 -26.63
CA GLY A 32 -44.27 -27.74 -26.30
C GLY A 32 -45.43 -28.71 -26.57
N LYS A 33 -46.49 -28.64 -25.75
CA LYS A 33 -47.81 -29.16 -26.14
C LYS A 33 -48.33 -28.26 -27.27
N ASP A 34 -48.84 -28.89 -28.32
CA ASP A 34 -49.26 -28.32 -29.60
C ASP A 34 -48.12 -28.11 -30.62
N SER A 35 -48.27 -28.86 -31.71
CA SER A 35 -47.34 -29.09 -32.81
C SER A 35 -47.15 -27.86 -33.69
N ASN A 36 -45.93 -27.29 -33.70
CA ASN A 36 -45.18 -26.90 -34.90
C ASN A 36 -43.77 -26.40 -34.51
N LEU A 37 -42.74 -26.97 -35.14
CA LEU A 37 -41.32 -26.63 -34.94
C LEU A 37 -40.96 -25.35 -35.70
N GLN A 38 -40.46 -24.33 -35.01
CA GLN A 38 -39.79 -23.17 -35.61
C GLN A 38 -38.49 -22.86 -34.84
N PRO A 39 -37.33 -22.68 -35.51
CA PRO A 39 -36.08 -22.38 -34.83
C PRO A 39 -36.01 -20.89 -34.43
N LEU A 40 -35.97 -20.61 -33.12
CA LEU A 40 -35.71 -19.27 -32.58
C LEU A 40 -34.22 -18.91 -32.74
N LEU A 41 -33.93 -18.07 -33.73
CA LEU A 41 -32.60 -17.53 -34.01
C LEU A 41 -32.30 -16.36 -33.06
N TYR A 42 -31.59 -16.58 -31.96
CA TYR A 42 -31.17 -15.47 -31.09
C TYR A 42 -29.87 -14.85 -31.62
N LYS A 43 -29.93 -13.59 -32.06
CA LYS A 43 -28.76 -12.77 -32.42
C LYS A 43 -28.06 -12.29 -31.15
N SER A 44 -26.77 -12.61 -31.00
CA SER A 44 -25.89 -11.99 -30.02
C SER A 44 -25.74 -10.50 -30.33
N ILE A 45 -26.23 -9.62 -29.46
CA ILE A 45 -25.88 -8.20 -29.52
C ILE A 45 -24.77 -7.98 -28.51
N ALA A 46 -23.52 -8.16 -28.93
CA ALA A 46 -22.36 -7.66 -28.22
C ALA A 46 -22.18 -6.19 -28.62
N GLN A 47 -22.45 -5.25 -27.72
CA GLN A 47 -21.97 -3.88 -27.89
C GLN A 47 -20.73 -3.66 -27.02
N PRO A 48 -19.63 -3.15 -27.58
CA PRO A 48 -18.40 -2.91 -26.83
C PRO A 48 -18.51 -1.61 -26.02
N LEU A 49 -18.36 -1.69 -24.70
CA LEU A 49 -18.03 -0.51 -23.88
C LEU A 49 -16.52 -0.31 -23.93
N SER A 50 -16.08 0.70 -24.69
CA SER A 50 -14.68 1.09 -24.80
C SER A 50 -14.25 1.94 -23.59
N TYR A 51 -13.45 1.36 -22.69
CA TYR A 51 -12.59 2.10 -21.75
C TYR A 51 -11.12 1.72 -21.99
N PRO A 52 -10.17 2.68 -22.00
CA PRO A 52 -8.77 2.38 -22.24
C PRO A 52 -8.14 1.82 -20.95
N GLY A 53 -7.56 0.61 -21.02
CA GLY A 53 -6.56 0.15 -20.07
C GLY A 53 -6.74 -1.22 -19.41
N ILE A 54 -7.84 -1.95 -19.65
CA ILE A 54 -8.03 -3.30 -19.09
C ILE A 54 -8.28 -4.28 -20.22
N ARG A 55 -7.25 -5.05 -20.60
CA ARG A 55 -7.41 -6.21 -21.48
C ARG A 55 -8.00 -7.37 -20.67
N GLY A 56 -9.14 -7.89 -21.14
CA GLY A 56 -9.56 -9.26 -20.87
C GLY A 56 -10.36 -9.49 -19.58
N LEU A 57 -11.60 -9.01 -19.54
CA LEU A 57 -12.65 -9.63 -18.73
C LEU A 57 -13.86 -9.85 -19.64
N TYR A 58 -14.06 -11.10 -20.06
CA TYR A 58 -15.31 -11.50 -20.69
C TYR A 58 -16.34 -11.70 -19.58
N GLN A 59 -17.40 -10.90 -19.60
CA GLN A 59 -18.58 -11.15 -18.79
C GLN A 59 -19.31 -12.35 -19.41
N ILE A 60 -19.18 -13.52 -18.79
CA ILE A 60 -20.03 -14.67 -19.13
C ILE A 60 -21.32 -14.47 -18.33
N ASP A 61 -22.30 -13.82 -18.95
CA ASP A 61 -23.67 -13.84 -18.44
C ASP A 61 -24.25 -15.23 -18.76
N LEU A 62 -24.10 -16.15 -17.82
CA LEU A 62 -24.93 -17.36 -17.76
C LEU A 62 -26.35 -16.91 -17.41
N ILE A 63 -27.14 -16.62 -18.44
CA ILE A 63 -28.57 -16.40 -18.30
C ILE A 63 -29.21 -17.78 -18.04
N PHE A 64 -29.29 -18.15 -16.76
CA PHE A 64 -30.28 -19.12 -16.33
C PHE A 64 -31.62 -18.40 -16.21
N ASP A 65 -32.65 -19.00 -16.80
CA ASP A 65 -34.03 -18.56 -16.64
C ASP A 65 -34.48 -18.90 -15.22
N ILE A 66 -34.17 -18.00 -14.29
CA ILE A 66 -34.47 -18.12 -12.88
C ILE A 66 -35.65 -17.19 -12.59
N ASP A 67 -36.78 -17.73 -12.12
CA ASP A 67 -37.93 -16.94 -11.65
C ASP A 67 -37.45 -15.79 -10.75
N SER A 68 -38.01 -14.60 -10.95
CA SER A 68 -37.82 -13.37 -10.17
C SER A 68 -37.59 -13.56 -8.66
N LYS A 69 -38.28 -14.50 -8.01
CA LYS A 69 -38.04 -14.87 -6.60
C LYS A 69 -36.72 -15.60 -6.40
N SER A 70 -36.44 -16.60 -7.24
CA SER A 70 -35.19 -17.36 -7.25
C SER A 70 -34.00 -16.50 -7.69
N ALA A 71 -34.20 -15.50 -8.57
CA ALA A 71 -33.20 -14.50 -8.93
C ALA A 71 -32.95 -13.52 -7.77
N ALA A 72 -33.99 -13.15 -7.02
CA ALA A 72 -33.86 -12.39 -5.77
C ALA A 72 -33.21 -13.21 -4.63
N ILE A 73 -33.29 -14.55 -4.69
CA ILE A 73 -32.63 -15.51 -3.79
C ILE A 73 -31.17 -15.76 -4.22
N TYR A 74 -30.86 -15.81 -5.51
CA TYR A 74 -29.50 -15.90 -6.07
C TYR A 74 -28.75 -14.57 -5.93
N HIS A 75 -29.43 -13.43 -6.07
CA HIS A 75 -28.85 -12.16 -5.61
C HIS A 75 -28.62 -12.17 -4.11
N ARG A 76 -29.40 -12.91 -3.32
CA ARG A 76 -29.25 -13.10 -1.87
C ARG A 76 -28.10 -14.04 -1.49
N SER A 77 -27.55 -14.85 -2.40
CA SER A 77 -26.63 -15.96 -2.08
C SER A 77 -25.17 -15.57 -1.82
N ILE A 78 -24.81 -14.29 -1.90
CA ILE A 78 -23.72 -13.74 -1.06
C ILE A 78 -24.41 -13.07 0.14
N MET A 79 -24.93 -13.90 1.05
CA MET A 79 -25.55 -13.40 2.27
C MET A 79 -24.44 -12.85 3.16
N LEU A 80 -24.31 -11.53 3.15
CA LEU A 80 -23.64 -10.83 4.23
C LEU A 80 -24.34 -11.23 5.53
N ASP A 81 -23.60 -11.87 6.43
CA ASP A 81 -24.07 -12.20 7.77
C ASP A 81 -23.70 -11.07 8.74
N ASN A 82 -24.58 -10.77 9.70
CA ASN A 82 -24.35 -9.67 10.64
C ASN A 82 -23.09 -9.90 11.46
N ARG A 83 -22.86 -11.13 11.95
CA ARG A 83 -21.68 -11.48 12.74
C ARG A 83 -20.42 -11.34 11.89
N ILE A 84 -20.48 -11.77 10.63
CA ILE A 84 -19.37 -11.66 9.68
C ILE A 84 -19.03 -10.19 9.40
N VAL A 85 -20.00 -9.37 8.99
CA VAL A 85 -19.76 -7.95 8.68
C VAL A 85 -19.32 -7.18 9.92
N SER A 86 -19.95 -7.43 11.07
CA SER A 86 -19.54 -6.82 12.35
C SER A 86 -18.12 -7.23 12.74
N ARG A 87 -17.72 -8.49 12.55
CA ARG A 87 -16.35 -8.94 12.79
C ARG A 87 -15.35 -8.30 11.82
N LEU A 88 -15.64 -8.32 10.52
CA LEU A 88 -14.76 -7.78 9.49
C LEU A 88 -14.59 -6.27 9.63
N TYR A 89 -15.68 -5.55 9.87
CA TYR A 89 -15.67 -4.11 10.03
C TYR A 89 -15.10 -3.73 11.40
N ASN A 90 -15.72 -4.13 12.51
CA ASN A 90 -15.35 -3.63 13.85
C ASN A 90 -14.10 -4.28 14.44
N LYS A 91 -13.91 -5.60 14.28
CA LYS A 91 -12.78 -6.31 14.90
C LYS A 91 -11.54 -6.35 14.01
N ILE A 92 -11.71 -6.69 12.74
CA ILE A 92 -10.59 -6.82 11.78
C ILE A 92 -10.20 -5.46 11.19
N GLY A 93 -11.12 -4.48 11.18
CA GLY A 93 -10.81 -3.13 10.73
C GLY A 93 -10.89 -2.93 9.21
N LEU A 94 -11.57 -3.80 8.47
CA LEU A 94 -11.81 -3.60 7.04
C LEU A 94 -12.77 -2.44 6.81
N SER A 95 -12.50 -1.59 5.82
CA SER A 95 -13.45 -0.59 5.32
C SER A 95 -14.63 -1.25 4.59
N ALA A 96 -15.72 -0.49 4.40
CA ALA A 96 -16.84 -0.97 3.61
C ALA A 96 -16.43 -1.32 2.17
N ASN A 97 -15.46 -0.58 1.60
CA ASN A 97 -14.89 -0.88 0.28
C ASN A 97 -14.14 -2.22 0.28
N GLU A 98 -13.27 -2.45 1.26
CA GLU A 98 -12.53 -3.72 1.37
C GLU A 98 -13.48 -4.92 1.53
N ILE A 99 -14.55 -4.77 2.32
CA ILE A 99 -15.59 -5.80 2.45
C ILE A 99 -16.29 -6.00 1.09
N ALA A 100 -16.64 -4.91 0.40
CA ALA A 100 -17.29 -4.98 -0.90
C ALA A 100 -16.44 -5.73 -1.94
N HIS A 101 -15.14 -5.39 -2.03
CA HIS A 101 -14.19 -6.10 -2.87
C HIS A 101 -14.03 -7.57 -2.46
N LYS A 102 -13.91 -7.87 -1.16
CA LYS A 102 -13.76 -9.24 -0.65
C LYS A 102 -14.92 -10.15 -1.04
N TYR A 103 -16.13 -9.60 -1.09
CA TYR A 103 -17.35 -10.34 -1.45
C TYR A 103 -17.78 -10.12 -2.90
N ASN A 104 -17.00 -9.40 -3.70
CA ASN A 104 -17.33 -9.00 -5.07
C ASN A 104 -18.76 -8.42 -5.21
N ILE A 105 -19.10 -7.48 -4.33
CA ILE A 105 -20.39 -6.76 -4.31
C ILE A 105 -20.18 -5.26 -4.32
N SER A 106 -21.23 -4.49 -4.60
CA SER A 106 -21.13 -3.03 -4.51
C SER A 106 -20.96 -2.55 -3.06
N VAL A 107 -20.19 -1.48 -2.89
CA VAL A 107 -20.00 -0.82 -1.59
C VAL A 107 -21.34 -0.38 -0.99
N TRP A 108 -22.25 0.10 -1.84
CA TRP A 108 -23.59 0.50 -1.42
C TRP A 108 -24.36 -0.66 -0.80
N ARG A 109 -24.20 -1.89 -1.31
CA ARG A 109 -24.82 -3.08 -0.73
C ARG A 109 -24.31 -3.36 0.69
N VAL A 110 -23.02 -3.20 0.94
CA VAL A 110 -22.44 -3.29 2.29
C VAL A 110 -22.98 -2.19 3.20
N ILE A 111 -23.01 -0.95 2.73
CA ILE A 111 -23.51 0.20 3.51
C ILE A 111 -25.00 0.01 3.86
N SER A 112 -25.82 -0.38 2.89
CA SER A 112 -27.24 -0.65 3.09
C SER A 112 -27.48 -1.83 4.02
N PHE A 113 -26.62 -2.86 3.97
CA PHE A 113 -26.64 -3.95 4.95
C PHE A 113 -26.32 -3.46 6.35
N MET A 114 -25.24 -2.69 6.53
CA MET A 114 -24.84 -2.13 7.82
C MET A 114 -25.95 -1.25 8.43
N ARG A 115 -26.59 -0.41 7.61
CA ARG A 115 -27.71 0.45 8.03
C ARG A 115 -28.90 -0.36 8.57
N ARG A 116 -29.35 -1.39 7.82
CA ARG A 116 -30.46 -2.27 8.25
C ARG A 116 -30.14 -3.04 9.54
N ASN A 117 -28.87 -3.38 9.73
CA ASN A 117 -28.37 -4.16 10.86
C ASN A 117 -27.85 -3.31 12.03
N LYS A 118 -28.03 -1.98 12.00
CA LYS A 118 -27.58 -1.04 13.04
C LYS A 118 -26.08 -1.13 13.35
N ILE A 119 -25.25 -1.48 12.35
CA ILE A 119 -23.79 -1.45 12.47
C ILE A 119 -23.33 -0.01 12.26
N LEU A 120 -22.84 0.63 13.32
CA LEU A 120 -22.37 2.01 13.29
C LEU A 120 -21.16 2.14 12.35
N ARG A 121 -21.21 3.15 11.49
CA ARG A 121 -20.10 3.48 10.60
C ARG A 121 -19.06 4.30 11.36
N ARG A 122 -17.80 3.90 11.21
CA ARG A 122 -16.65 4.70 11.62
C ARG A 122 -16.62 6.03 10.92
N LYS A 123 -16.05 7.02 11.59
CA LYS A 123 -15.66 8.29 10.98
C LYS A 123 -14.52 8.06 9.97
N PRO A 124 -14.37 8.93 8.96
CA PRO A 124 -13.30 8.77 7.96
C PRO A 124 -11.89 8.67 8.55
N TYR A 125 -11.56 9.45 9.59
CA TYR A 125 -10.23 9.40 10.23
C TYR A 125 -9.95 8.07 10.92
N GLU A 126 -10.96 7.41 11.50
CA GLU A 126 -10.79 6.11 12.15
C GLU A 126 -10.49 5.02 11.12
N THR A 127 -11.16 5.09 9.96
CA THR A 127 -10.90 4.18 8.85
C THR A 127 -9.50 4.40 8.28
N GLN A 128 -9.10 5.65 8.07
CA GLN A 128 -7.75 5.98 7.59
C GLN A 128 -6.66 5.53 8.58
N LYS A 129 -6.89 5.71 9.89
CA LYS A 129 -5.97 5.25 10.94
C LYS A 129 -5.77 3.74 10.89
N LEU A 130 -6.86 2.97 10.83
CA LEU A 130 -6.80 1.51 10.75
C LEU A 130 -6.12 1.02 9.47
N GLN A 131 -6.42 1.65 8.33
CA GLN A 131 -5.77 1.33 7.05
C GLN A 131 -4.27 1.63 7.10
N PHE A 132 -3.88 2.76 7.69
CA PHE A 132 -2.49 3.11 7.90
C PHE A 132 -1.78 2.09 8.81
N GLU A 133 -2.38 1.73 9.94
CA GLU A 133 -1.84 0.75 10.88
C GLU A 133 -1.64 -0.63 10.21
N ARG A 134 -2.61 -1.07 9.41
CA ARG A 134 -2.58 -2.35 8.69
C ARG A 134 -1.66 -2.38 7.47
N LYS A 135 -1.31 -1.21 6.89
CA LYS A 135 -0.42 -1.15 5.74
C LYS A 135 0.94 -1.77 6.07
N GLU A 136 1.42 -2.65 5.21
CA GLU A 136 2.75 -3.26 5.36
C GLU A 136 3.84 -2.19 5.45
N LEU A 137 4.88 -2.49 6.23
CA LEU A 137 6.03 -1.60 6.36
C LEU A 137 6.79 -1.57 5.04
N SER A 138 7.28 -0.40 4.66
CA SER A 138 8.17 -0.24 3.50
C SER A 138 9.65 -0.44 3.83
N PHE A 139 9.92 -0.86 5.05
CA PHE A 139 11.25 -0.97 5.62
C PHE A 139 11.25 -2.11 6.63
N HIS A 140 12.43 -2.64 6.90
CA HIS A 140 12.64 -3.68 7.91
C HIS A 140 13.83 -3.29 8.79
N LYS A 141 13.57 -3.00 10.06
CA LYS A 141 14.65 -2.73 11.02
C LYS A 141 15.36 -4.03 11.37
N LYS A 142 16.67 -4.09 11.16
CA LYS A 142 17.53 -5.20 11.54
C LYS A 142 17.38 -5.50 13.05
N GLU A 143 17.01 -6.73 13.38
CA GLU A 143 16.72 -7.16 14.76
C GLU A 143 18.00 -7.30 15.60
N HIS A 144 19.05 -7.88 15.01
CA HIS A 144 20.31 -8.17 15.68
C HIS A 144 21.40 -7.24 15.17
N LEU A 145 21.85 -6.30 16.02
CA LEU A 145 22.86 -5.30 15.67
C LEU A 145 24.24 -5.68 16.21
N GLN A 146 25.19 -5.87 15.30
CA GLN A 146 26.61 -6.01 15.65
C GLN A 146 27.19 -4.67 16.12
N LYS A 147 28.41 -4.67 16.68
CA LYS A 147 29.06 -3.45 17.19
C LYS A 147 29.13 -2.32 16.15
N ASN A 148 29.43 -2.63 14.89
CA ASN A 148 29.48 -1.63 13.83
C ASN A 148 28.08 -1.16 13.41
N ASP A 149 27.08 -2.05 13.43
CA ASP A 149 25.68 -1.67 13.19
C ASP A 149 25.16 -0.71 14.26
N GLN A 150 25.49 -0.97 15.53
CA GLN A 150 25.13 -0.10 16.65
C GLN A 150 25.79 1.28 16.52
N LYS A 151 27.08 1.32 16.15
CA LYS A 151 27.78 2.58 15.86
C LYS A 151 27.11 3.34 14.71
N LEU A 152 26.75 2.64 13.64
CA LEU A 152 26.08 3.23 12.48
C LEU A 152 24.70 3.79 12.85
N LEU A 153 23.90 3.00 13.58
CA LEU A 153 22.59 3.41 14.06
C LEU A 153 22.70 4.65 14.95
N LEU A 154 23.55 4.61 15.99
CA LEU A 154 23.77 5.76 16.88
C LEU A 154 24.22 7.01 16.10
N SER A 155 25.18 6.87 15.19
CA SER A 155 25.67 7.99 14.38
C SER A 155 24.54 8.59 13.53
N GLY A 156 23.79 7.77 12.82
CA GLY A 156 22.71 8.24 11.95
C GLY A 156 21.52 8.82 12.74
N LEU A 157 21.21 8.28 13.91
CA LEU A 157 20.19 8.84 14.80
C LEU A 157 20.61 10.20 15.37
N CYS A 158 21.86 10.36 15.80
CA CYS A 158 22.38 11.65 16.24
C CYS A 158 22.37 12.69 15.11
N LEU A 159 22.75 12.29 13.89
CA LEU A 159 22.63 13.15 12.70
C LEU A 159 21.18 13.61 12.48
N TYR A 160 20.24 12.67 12.51
CA TYR A 160 18.83 13.01 12.34
C TYR A 160 18.27 13.85 13.49
N TRP A 161 18.71 13.61 14.71
CA TRP A 161 18.25 14.38 15.86
C TRP A 161 18.72 15.84 15.79
N ALA A 162 19.92 16.08 15.29
CA ALA A 162 20.51 17.40 15.13
C ALA A 162 19.99 18.16 13.89
N GLU A 163 19.97 17.52 12.72
CA GLU A 163 19.75 18.16 11.42
C GLU A 163 18.52 17.63 10.65
N GLY A 164 17.79 16.67 11.24
CA GLY A 164 16.56 16.13 10.66
C GLY A 164 15.42 17.14 10.73
N SER A 165 14.67 17.25 9.63
CA SER A 165 13.54 18.16 9.53
C SER A 165 12.35 17.68 10.37
N LYS A 166 11.80 18.58 11.17
CA LYS A 166 10.56 18.38 11.93
C LYS A 166 9.32 18.95 11.22
N ALA A 167 9.50 19.61 10.08
CA ALA A 167 8.42 20.29 9.37
C ALA A 167 7.46 19.30 8.71
N ASN A 168 7.97 18.21 8.15
CA ASN A 168 7.16 17.20 7.47
C ASN A 168 6.90 16.00 8.40
N LYS A 169 5.68 15.89 8.93
CA LYS A 169 5.27 14.79 9.81
C LYS A 169 4.97 13.46 9.08
N ALA A 170 5.13 13.42 7.76
CA ALA A 170 4.81 12.27 6.92
C ALA A 170 6.05 11.63 6.25
N ALA A 171 7.24 12.21 6.43
CA ALA A 171 8.47 11.71 5.80
C ALA A 171 9.68 11.93 6.70
N VAL A 172 10.66 11.04 6.56
CA VAL A 172 12.02 11.28 7.04
C VAL A 172 12.67 12.24 6.06
N ASP A 173 13.19 13.37 6.53
CA ASP A 173 13.89 14.36 5.70
C ASP A 173 15.14 14.85 6.44
N PHE A 174 16.30 14.55 5.88
CA PHE A 174 17.60 14.94 6.40
C PHE A 174 18.31 15.85 5.41
N ALA A 175 18.63 17.07 5.84
CA ALA A 175 19.26 18.07 4.99
C ALA A 175 20.71 18.30 5.40
N ASN A 176 21.65 18.17 4.48
CA ASN A 176 23.05 18.51 4.74
C ASN A 176 23.82 18.83 3.46
N CYS A 177 24.94 19.54 3.58
CA CYS A 177 25.87 19.78 2.47
C CYS A 177 27.15 18.94 2.58
N ASN A 178 27.40 18.30 3.73
CA ASN A 178 28.54 17.43 3.96
C ASN A 178 28.27 16.02 3.41
N GLU A 179 29.09 15.60 2.44
CA GLU A 179 28.98 14.29 1.78
C GLU A 179 29.04 13.12 2.77
N ARG A 180 29.96 13.14 3.74
CA ARG A 180 30.11 12.04 4.71
C ARG A 180 28.88 11.90 5.62
N MET A 181 28.30 13.02 6.06
CA MET A 181 27.07 13.00 6.87
C MET A 181 25.89 12.42 6.07
N LEU A 182 25.73 12.82 4.81
CA LEU A 182 24.72 12.27 3.90
C LEU A 182 24.90 10.76 3.70
N LEU A 183 26.14 10.31 3.46
CA LEU A 183 26.45 8.89 3.26
C LEU A 183 26.21 8.05 4.52
N ILE A 184 26.59 8.53 5.71
CA ILE A 184 26.31 7.84 6.98
C ILE A 184 24.81 7.70 7.20
N PHE A 185 24.06 8.79 7.00
CA PHE A 185 22.61 8.77 7.15
C PHE A 185 21.95 7.79 6.17
N LEU A 186 22.35 7.83 4.90
CA LEU A 186 21.83 6.92 3.87
C LEU A 186 22.21 5.46 4.14
N LYS A 187 23.44 5.21 4.63
CA LYS A 187 23.90 3.88 5.03
C LYS A 187 23.08 3.34 6.20
N MET A 188 22.71 4.17 7.18
CA MET A 188 21.79 3.76 8.26
C MET A 188 20.43 3.36 7.69
N LEU A 189 19.84 4.13 6.78
CA LEU A 189 18.57 3.78 6.14
C LEU A 189 18.64 2.44 5.40
N ARG A 190 19.74 2.20 4.66
CA ARG A 190 19.96 1.00 3.85
C ARG A 190 20.26 -0.25 4.67
N GLU A 191 21.16 -0.14 5.64
CA GLU A 191 21.71 -1.32 6.33
C GLU A 191 20.97 -1.64 7.63
N ILE A 192 20.48 -0.60 8.34
CA ILE A 192 19.79 -0.79 9.61
C ILE A 192 18.29 -0.83 9.42
N TYR A 193 17.72 0.10 8.66
CA TYR A 193 16.27 0.14 8.42
C TYR A 193 15.84 -0.62 7.16
N VAL A 194 16.77 -1.07 6.32
CA VAL A 194 16.51 -1.86 5.10
C VAL A 194 15.31 -1.31 4.33
N VAL A 195 15.41 -0.03 3.97
CA VAL A 195 14.35 0.70 3.30
C VAL A 195 14.18 0.25 1.83
N ASP A 196 12.97 0.39 1.30
CA ASP A 196 12.71 0.26 -0.14
C ASP A 196 13.37 1.40 -0.92
N GLU A 197 14.47 1.09 -1.61
CA GLU A 197 15.26 2.04 -2.39
C GLU A 197 14.42 2.87 -3.36
N SER A 198 13.34 2.30 -3.94
CA SER A 198 12.50 2.99 -4.93
C SER A 198 11.75 4.20 -4.36
N ARG A 199 11.67 4.32 -3.03
CA ARG A 199 10.98 5.38 -2.30
C ARG A 199 11.89 6.53 -1.88
N LEU A 200 13.21 6.37 -1.97
CA LEU A 200 14.14 7.45 -1.70
C LEU A 200 13.91 8.59 -2.69
N ARG A 201 13.97 9.82 -2.21
CA ARG A 201 13.94 11.02 -3.06
C ARG A 201 15.06 11.93 -2.62
N VAL A 202 15.72 12.54 -3.60
CA VAL A 202 16.73 13.57 -3.34
C VAL A 202 16.17 14.90 -3.79
N TYR A 203 16.34 15.92 -2.96
CA TYR A 203 15.97 17.28 -3.31
C TYR A 203 17.17 18.20 -3.10
N ILE A 204 17.51 18.95 -4.14
CA ILE A 204 18.69 19.82 -4.15
C ILE A 204 18.22 21.26 -4.01
N TYR A 205 18.80 21.96 -3.04
CA TYR A 205 18.77 23.42 -2.98
C TYR A 205 20.10 23.95 -3.49
N CYS A 206 20.07 24.83 -4.48
CA CYS A 206 21.26 25.43 -5.07
C CYS A 206 21.01 26.89 -5.44
N PHE A 207 22.08 27.64 -5.65
CA PHE A 207 22.05 29.02 -6.12
C PHE A 207 21.96 29.10 -7.65
N ALA A 208 21.45 30.21 -8.16
CA ALA A 208 21.25 30.42 -9.60
C ALA A 208 22.54 30.37 -10.44
N ASN A 209 23.71 30.59 -9.83
CA ASN A 209 25.01 30.48 -10.49
C ASN A 209 25.57 29.05 -10.52
N GLN A 210 24.86 28.06 -9.97
CA GLN A 210 25.25 26.65 -9.98
C GLN A 210 24.47 25.88 -11.06
N ASN A 211 25.13 24.94 -11.72
CA ASN A 211 24.48 24.06 -12.69
C ASN A 211 23.75 22.92 -11.96
N SER A 212 22.42 22.99 -11.90
CA SER A 212 21.62 21.99 -11.18
C SER A 212 21.69 20.59 -11.81
N GLU A 213 21.90 20.48 -13.12
CA GLU A 213 22.05 19.18 -13.79
C GLU A 213 23.38 18.51 -13.44
N GLU A 214 24.46 19.28 -13.34
CA GLU A 214 25.75 18.78 -12.88
C GLU A 214 25.69 18.33 -11.41
N LEU A 215 25.00 19.08 -10.56
CA LEU A 215 24.77 18.69 -9.17
C LEU A 215 23.99 17.37 -9.08
N ILE A 216 22.94 17.19 -9.88
CA ILE A 216 22.20 15.92 -9.94
C ILE A 216 23.13 14.78 -10.36
N LYS A 217 23.93 14.95 -11.41
CA LYS A 217 24.89 13.92 -11.89
C LYS A 217 25.89 13.56 -10.79
N TYR A 218 26.48 14.56 -10.15
CA TYR A 218 27.45 14.36 -9.06
C TYR A 218 26.82 13.60 -7.90
N TRP A 219 25.69 14.06 -7.37
CA TRP A 219 25.06 13.43 -6.21
C TRP A 219 24.42 12.09 -6.53
N SER A 220 23.96 11.87 -7.76
CA SER A 220 23.50 10.56 -8.20
C SER A 220 24.62 9.52 -8.12
N LEU A 221 25.82 9.89 -8.55
CA LEU A 221 27.01 9.05 -8.44
C LEU A 221 27.40 8.79 -6.98
N GLN A 222 27.53 9.84 -6.17
CA GLN A 222 27.99 9.70 -4.78
C GLN A 222 26.99 8.93 -3.90
N LEU A 223 25.70 9.27 -3.99
CA LEU A 223 24.67 8.65 -3.15
C LEU A 223 24.20 7.29 -3.70
N LYS A 224 24.60 6.94 -4.93
CA LYS A 224 24.11 5.78 -5.67
C LYS A 224 22.57 5.76 -5.71
N ILE A 225 21.99 6.89 -6.11
CA ILE A 225 20.55 7.07 -6.31
C ILE A 225 20.35 7.51 -7.76
N PRO A 226 19.47 6.88 -8.55
CA PRO A 226 19.29 7.24 -9.95
C PRO A 226 18.71 8.66 -10.09
N PRO A 227 19.06 9.40 -11.17
CA PRO A 227 18.56 10.76 -11.40
C PRO A 227 17.03 10.87 -11.44
N THR A 228 16.33 9.79 -11.78
CA THR A 228 14.85 9.71 -11.79
C THR A 228 14.23 9.86 -10.39
N GLN A 229 15.01 9.66 -9.32
CA GLN A 229 14.59 9.86 -7.94
C GLN A 229 14.95 11.25 -7.39
N PHE A 230 15.52 12.14 -8.23
CA PHE A 230 15.76 13.53 -7.88
C PHE A 230 14.52 14.35 -8.22
N SER A 231 13.96 15.02 -7.21
CA SER A 231 12.90 15.99 -7.40
C SER A 231 13.45 17.25 -8.09
N LYS A 232 12.58 18.03 -8.72
CA LYS A 232 12.93 19.34 -9.29
C LYS A 232 13.72 20.17 -8.27
N PRO A 233 14.99 20.54 -8.56
CA PRO A 233 15.79 21.34 -7.65
C PRO A 233 15.15 22.70 -7.38
N TYR A 234 15.40 23.23 -6.19
CA TYR A 234 15.11 24.62 -5.89
C TYR A 234 16.32 25.47 -6.20
N ILE A 235 16.12 26.42 -7.11
CA ILE A 235 17.14 27.36 -7.55
C ILE A 235 16.84 28.70 -6.89
N ARG A 236 17.70 29.06 -5.94
CA ARG A 236 17.64 30.33 -5.23
C ARG A 236 18.16 31.45 -6.13
N LYS A 237 17.28 32.41 -6.46
CA LYS A 237 17.58 33.51 -7.40
C LYS A 237 18.36 34.68 -6.78
N ASP A 238 18.16 34.96 -5.49
CA ASP A 238 18.77 36.08 -4.76
C ASP A 238 20.22 35.78 -4.31
N PHE A 239 21.07 35.42 -5.27
CA PHE A 239 22.48 35.16 -5.00
C PHE A 239 23.22 36.45 -4.65
N LYS A 240 23.90 36.46 -3.50
CA LYS A 240 24.80 37.54 -3.08
C LYS A 240 26.25 37.12 -3.31
N ILE A 241 27.04 38.01 -3.91
CA ILE A 241 28.47 37.79 -4.24
C ILE A 241 29.27 37.40 -2.98
N GLU A 242 28.94 37.96 -1.82
CA GLU A 242 29.56 37.62 -0.51
C GLU A 242 29.34 36.17 -0.05
N LYS A 243 28.47 35.41 -0.71
CA LYS A 243 28.19 34.00 -0.41
C LYS A 243 28.79 33.04 -1.44
N ILE A 244 29.59 33.54 -2.39
CA ILE A 244 30.38 32.71 -3.31
C ILE A 244 31.23 31.72 -2.50
N GLY A 245 31.22 30.45 -2.93
CA GLY A 245 31.96 29.37 -2.27
C GLY A 245 31.25 28.71 -1.09
N LYS A 246 30.14 29.27 -0.58
CA LYS A 246 29.32 28.57 0.42
C LYS A 246 28.45 27.52 -0.26
N MET A 247 28.54 26.27 0.19
CA MET A 247 27.76 25.13 -0.32
C MET A 247 27.94 24.94 -1.85
N PRO A 248 29.18 24.75 -2.33
CA PRO A 248 29.48 24.64 -3.75
C PRO A 248 28.79 23.44 -4.41
N LEU A 249 28.41 22.44 -3.61
CA LEU A 249 27.66 21.25 -4.03
C LEU A 249 26.17 21.31 -3.63
N GLY A 250 25.68 22.47 -3.20
CA GLY A 250 24.29 22.68 -2.78
C GLY A 250 23.97 22.13 -1.37
N LEU A 251 22.70 22.28 -0.96
CA LEU A 251 22.11 21.55 0.16
C LEU A 251 21.37 20.35 -0.38
N ILE A 252 21.59 19.19 0.23
CA ILE A 252 20.97 17.95 -0.20
C ILE A 252 20.02 17.48 0.87
N HIS A 253 18.78 17.30 0.48
CA HIS A 253 17.77 16.63 1.27
C HIS A 253 17.67 15.17 0.83
N ILE A 254 17.93 14.25 1.76
CA ILE A 254 17.58 12.83 1.62
C ILE A 254 16.19 12.66 2.23
N ARG A 255 15.22 12.34 1.38
CA ARG A 255 13.82 12.17 1.77
C ARG A 255 13.36 10.73 1.60
N TYR A 256 12.65 10.24 2.62
CA TYR A 256 11.96 8.96 2.57
C TYR A 256 10.52 9.12 3.05
N TYR A 257 9.57 9.04 2.12
CA TYR A 257 8.15 9.25 2.40
C TYR A 257 7.53 8.02 3.08
N ASP A 258 7.80 7.85 4.37
CA ASP A 258 7.13 6.87 5.21
C ASP A 258 6.99 7.37 6.65
N GLN A 259 5.75 7.60 7.06
CA GLN A 259 5.45 8.08 8.40
C GLN A 259 5.77 7.03 9.48
N LYS A 260 5.68 5.73 9.18
CA LYS A 260 6.02 4.69 10.17
C LYS A 260 7.53 4.65 10.42
N LEU A 261 8.34 4.81 9.37
CA LEU A 261 9.79 4.92 9.53
C LEU A 261 10.17 6.15 10.35
N LEU A 262 9.56 7.31 10.07
CA LEU A 262 9.77 8.53 10.86
C LEU A 262 9.47 8.30 12.35
N ARG A 263 8.33 7.68 12.66
CA ARG A 263 7.96 7.33 14.04
C ARG A 263 8.96 6.36 14.67
N GLN A 264 9.46 5.39 13.91
CA GLN A 264 10.47 4.46 14.38
C GLN A 264 11.79 5.17 14.73
N ILE A 265 12.29 6.05 13.85
CA ILE A 265 13.52 6.82 14.08
C ILE A 265 13.39 7.70 15.33
N ILE A 266 12.27 8.42 15.47
CA ILE A 266 12.01 9.25 16.66
C ILE A 266 11.96 8.38 17.93
N SER A 267 11.24 7.27 17.88
CA SER A 267 11.17 6.34 19.01
C SER A 267 12.55 5.78 19.39
N ASP A 268 13.40 5.48 18.40
CA ASP A 268 14.75 4.99 18.66
C ASP A 268 15.63 6.06 19.31
N ILE A 269 15.51 7.33 18.88
CA ILE A 269 16.15 8.48 19.53
C ILE A 269 15.70 8.60 20.99
N ASP A 270 14.39 8.55 21.25
CA ASP A 270 13.84 8.68 22.59
C ASP A 270 14.31 7.55 23.52
N ILE A 271 14.37 6.32 23.02
CA ILE A 271 14.91 5.17 23.76
C ILE A 271 16.37 5.41 24.13
N ILE A 272 17.21 5.85 23.19
CA ILE A 272 18.63 6.12 23.44
C ILE A 272 18.79 7.27 24.44
N ALA A 273 18.11 8.40 24.21
CA ALA A 273 18.18 9.56 25.08
C ALA A 273 17.76 9.19 26.51
N THR A 274 16.64 8.49 26.67
CA THR A 274 16.15 8.01 27.98
C THR A 274 17.16 7.07 28.63
N SER A 275 17.75 6.14 27.88
CA SER A 275 18.74 5.20 28.41
C SER A 275 20.02 5.89 28.90
N LEU A 276 20.42 6.99 28.24
CA LEU A 276 21.61 7.76 28.59
C LEU A 276 21.35 8.65 29.82
N LEU A 277 20.16 9.25 29.91
CA LEU A 277 19.76 10.09 31.05
C LEU A 277 19.46 9.29 32.33
N ASN A 278 19.02 8.03 32.21
CA ASN A 278 18.77 7.16 33.38
C ASN A 278 20.07 6.59 33.99
N ARG A 279 21.22 6.76 33.35
CA ARG A 279 22.51 6.46 33.99
C ARG A 279 22.84 7.61 34.92
N SER A 280 23.26 7.30 36.14
CA SER A 280 23.59 8.31 37.16
C SER A 280 24.56 9.34 36.57
N TRP A 281 24.02 10.53 36.33
CA TRP A 281 24.76 11.74 36.02
C TRP A 281 24.56 12.67 37.21
N ASP A 282 25.65 13.09 37.82
CA ASP A 282 25.73 13.96 38.99
C ASP A 282 25.25 15.40 38.72
N GLY A 283 24.89 15.73 37.48
CA GLY A 283 24.78 17.11 37.00
C GLY A 283 23.39 17.66 36.65
N GLY A 284 22.28 16.96 36.90
CA GLY A 284 20.96 17.60 36.71
C GLY A 284 19.77 16.67 36.56
N VAL A 285 18.73 16.92 37.37
CA VAL A 285 17.44 16.24 37.33
C VAL A 285 16.70 16.61 36.05
N VAL A 286 16.50 15.65 35.14
CA VAL A 286 15.53 15.79 34.05
C VAL A 286 14.15 15.48 34.62
N ASN A 287 13.45 16.52 35.08
CA ASN A 287 12.04 16.40 35.45
C ASN A 287 11.24 16.04 34.18
N ARG A 288 10.62 14.85 34.19
CA ARG A 288 9.69 14.43 33.14
C ARG A 288 8.49 15.38 33.15
N ILE A 289 8.19 16.02 32.01
CA ILE A 289 6.92 16.71 31.75
C ILE A 289 6.06 15.80 30.89
#